data_AF-A0A3C0GGX9-F1
#
_entry.id   AF-A0A3C0GGX9-F1
#
_cell.length_a   1.000
_cell.length_b   1.000
_cell.length_c   1.000
_cell.angle_alpha   90.00
_cell.angle_beta   90.00
_cell.angle_gamma   90.00
#
_symmetry.space_group_name_H-M   'P 1'
#
loop_
_entity.id
_entity.type
_entity.pdbx_description
1 polymer ?
#
loop_
_entity_poly.entity_id
_entity_poly.type
_entity_poly.pdbx_seq_one_letter_code
_entity_poly.pdbx_strand_id
1 'polypeptide(L)'
;RDFNRVRMRQWKFSPYLVHKHRGNSFYVRTALESFDVSNDDDRFVGQAFTSDNDVYEDQLYVTAELGYNYKNQNDPAFPNRAMEADVITG
;
A
#
# COMPACT_ATOMS: atom_id res chain seq x y z
N ARG A 1 -24.83 20.83 1.12
CA ARG A 1 -25.17 19.63 0.31
C ARG A 1 -23.84 18.99 -0.06
N ASP A 2 -23.35 18.07 0.78
CA ASP A 2 -22.10 17.33 0.56
C ASP A 2 -22.45 15.94 0.06
N PHE A 3 -22.29 15.68 -1.23
CA PHE A 3 -22.74 14.42 -1.86
C PHE A 3 -21.61 13.45 -2.25
N ASN A 4 -20.35 13.74 -1.92
CA ASN A 4 -19.21 12.97 -2.44
C ASN A 4 -18.30 12.36 -1.36
N ARG A 5 -18.86 11.86 -0.23
CA ARG A 5 -18.07 11.13 0.78
C ARG A 5 -18.60 9.72 0.98
N VAL A 6 -18.00 8.77 0.27
CA VAL A 6 -18.27 7.33 0.47
C VAL A 6 -17.51 6.87 1.71
N ARG A 7 -18.20 6.15 2.60
CA ARG A 7 -17.58 5.59 3.80
C ARG A 7 -16.85 4.31 3.37
N MET A 8 -15.52 4.34 3.45
CA MET A 8 -14.69 3.18 3.18
C MET A 8 -14.16 2.65 4.51
N ARG A 9 -14.32 1.35 4.76
CA ARG A 9 -13.71 0.65 5.90
C ARG A 9 -12.57 -0.20 5.36
N GLN A 10 -11.38 -0.02 5.95
CA GLN A 10 -10.18 -0.74 5.53
C GLN A 10 -9.47 -1.35 6.74
N TRP A 11 -8.97 -2.56 6.58
CA TRP A 11 -7.95 -3.12 7.46
C TRP A 11 -6.78 -3.66 6.65
N LYS A 12 -5.58 -3.60 7.23
CA LYS A 12 -4.33 -4.01 6.59
C LYS A 12 -3.46 -4.73 7.61
N PHE A 13 -2.99 -5.91 7.26
CA PHE A 13 -1.99 -6.65 8.00
C PHE A 13 -0.78 -6.89 7.10
N SER A 14 0.40 -6.41 7.50
CA SER A 14 1.59 -6.45 6.64
C SER A 14 2.85 -6.84 7.39
N PRO A 15 3.09 -8.13 7.63
CA PRO A 15 4.34 -8.58 8.23
C PRO A 15 5.50 -8.34 7.24
N TYR A 16 6.68 -8.06 7.78
CA TYR A 16 7.88 -7.88 7.00
C TYR A 16 9.11 -8.37 7.73
N LEU A 17 10.10 -8.80 6.96
CA LEU A 17 11.44 -9.10 7.43
C LEU A 17 12.41 -8.15 6.75
N VAL A 18 13.32 -7.57 7.53
CA VAL A 18 14.36 -6.68 7.01
C VAL A 18 15.72 -7.16 7.49
N HIS A 19 16.68 -7.21 6.58
CA HIS A 19 18.08 -7.47 6.86
C HIS A 19 18.91 -6.26 6.44
N LYS A 20 19.76 -5.77 7.35
CA LYS A 20 20.62 -4.60 7.11
C LYS A 20 22.08 -4.97 7.30
N HIS A 21 22.92 -4.60 6.35
CA HIS A 21 24.36 -4.80 6.43
C HIS A 21 25.14 -3.72 5.67
N ARG A 22 25.94 -2.94 6.41
CA ARG A 22 26.94 -1.98 5.87
C ARG A 22 26.42 -1.14 4.70
N GLY A 23 25.31 -0.42 4.93
CA GLY A 23 24.68 0.44 3.93
C GLY A 23 23.70 -0.27 3.01
N ASN A 24 23.72 -1.60 2.93
CA ASN A 24 22.74 -2.40 2.19
C ASN A 24 21.57 -2.76 3.11
N SER A 25 20.35 -2.72 2.58
CA SER A 25 19.14 -3.20 3.24
C SER A 25 18.33 -4.02 2.25
N PHE A 26 17.91 -5.21 2.66
CA PHE A 26 17.00 -6.05 1.91
C PHE A 26 15.74 -6.25 2.76
N TYR A 27 14.56 -6.18 2.14
CA TYR A 27 13.33 -6.52 2.83
C TYR A 27 12.41 -7.39 1.98
N VAL A 28 11.64 -8.21 2.68
CA VAL A 28 10.50 -8.96 2.13
C VAL A 28 9.29 -8.57 2.95
N ARG A 29 8.23 -8.17 2.28
CA ARG A 29 6.97 -7.76 2.89
C ARG A 29 5.83 -8.51 2.22
N THR A 30 4.88 -8.95 3.01
CA THR A 30 3.58 -9.39 2.49
C THR A 30 2.50 -8.51 3.08
N ALA A 31 1.39 -8.31 2.37
CA ALA A 31 0.25 -7.59 2.90
C ALA A 31 -1.04 -8.33 2.58
N LEU A 32 -1.96 -8.28 3.55
CA LEU A 32 -3.35 -8.69 3.43
C LEU A 32 -4.19 -7.44 3.70
N GLU A 33 -4.95 -7.00 2.73
CA GLU A 33 -5.71 -5.74 2.77
C GLU A 33 -7.16 -6.02 2.40
N SER A 34 -8.10 -5.43 3.14
CA SER A 34 -9.52 -5.53 2.82
C SER A 34 -10.11 -4.14 2.72
N PHE A 35 -10.91 -3.92 1.67
CA PHE A 35 -11.63 -2.69 1.40
C PHE A 35 -13.12 -2.98 1.31
N ASP A 36 -13.87 -2.38 2.21
CA ASP A 36 -15.32 -2.41 2.26
C ASP A 36 -15.82 -1.02 1.86
N VAL A 37 -16.50 -0.94 0.71
CA VAL A 37 -17.03 0.30 0.14
C VAL A 37 -18.54 0.26 0.27
N SER A 38 -19.10 1.10 1.14
CA SER A 38 -20.55 1.17 1.31
C SER A 38 -21.21 1.74 0.03
N ASN A 39 -21.91 0.90 -0.72
CA ASN A 39 -22.76 1.31 -1.84
C ASN A 39 -24.09 1.87 -1.32
N ASP A 40 -24.13 3.15 -0.95
CA ASP A 40 -25.41 3.84 -0.73
C ASP A 40 -26.08 4.12 -2.09
N ASP A 41 -27.30 3.59 -2.28
CA ASP A 41 -28.11 3.49 -3.52
C ASP A 41 -28.36 4.79 -4.33
N ASP A 42 -27.89 5.95 -3.87
CA ASP A 42 -28.22 7.26 -4.45
C ASP A 42 -26.98 8.01 -4.98
N ARG A 43 -25.93 7.28 -5.37
CA ARG A 43 -24.66 7.85 -5.84
C ARG A 43 -24.17 7.22 -7.14
N PHE A 44 -23.47 8.01 -7.96
CA PHE A 44 -23.05 7.73 -9.33
C PHE A 44 -22.32 6.39 -9.55
N VAL A 45 -21.77 5.78 -8.50
CA VAL A 45 -21.11 4.47 -8.53
C VAL A 45 -22.11 3.30 -8.59
N GLY A 46 -23.32 3.47 -8.03
CA GLY A 46 -24.39 2.46 -8.01
C GLY A 46 -25.31 2.44 -9.25
N GLN A 47 -25.16 3.39 -10.18
CA GLN A 47 -26.00 3.43 -11.40
C GLN A 47 -25.35 2.75 -12.62
N ALA A 48 -24.03 2.49 -12.59
CA ALA A 48 -23.30 1.86 -13.71
C ALA A 48 -23.15 0.34 -13.55
N PHE A 49 -23.31 -0.19 -12.34
CA PHE A 49 -23.16 -1.61 -12.04
C PHE A 49 -24.39 -2.07 -11.28
N THR A 50 -25.01 -3.15 -11.76
CA THR A 50 -26.18 -3.78 -11.14
C THR A 50 -25.93 -4.04 -9.65
N SER A 51 -26.93 -3.73 -8.81
CA SER A 51 -26.93 -3.99 -7.35
C SER A 51 -26.77 -5.46 -6.97
N ASP A 52 -26.84 -6.37 -7.96
CA ASP A 52 -26.62 -7.82 -7.83
C ASP A 52 -25.14 -8.23 -8.00
N ASN A 53 -24.22 -7.27 -8.12
CA ASN A 53 -22.82 -7.54 -8.38
C ASN A 53 -22.00 -7.48 -7.07
N ASP A 54 -21.86 -8.63 -6.42
CA ASP A 54 -21.04 -8.89 -5.21
C ASP A 54 -19.54 -8.53 -5.38
N VAL A 55 -19.11 -8.14 -6.59
CA VAL A 55 -17.72 -7.76 -6.92
C VAL A 55 -17.25 -6.51 -6.17
N TYR A 56 -18.16 -5.73 -5.58
CA TYR A 56 -17.83 -4.50 -4.84
C TYR A 56 -18.07 -4.62 -3.33
N GLU A 57 -18.53 -5.77 -2.85
CA GLU A 57 -18.74 -6.05 -1.43
C GLU A 57 -17.48 -6.79 -0.91
N ASP A 58 -16.75 -6.16 0.03
CA ASP A 58 -15.53 -6.68 0.67
C ASP A 58 -14.39 -7.18 -0.27
N GLN A 59 -13.64 -6.25 -0.86
CA GLN A 59 -12.48 -6.59 -1.70
C GLN A 59 -11.25 -6.95 -0.85
N LEU A 60 -10.81 -8.22 -0.91
CA LEU A 60 -9.60 -8.73 -0.25
C LEU A 60 -8.42 -8.83 -1.23
N TYR A 61 -7.31 -8.18 -0.88
CA TYR A 61 -6.07 -8.17 -1.65
C TYR A 61 -4.92 -8.80 -0.87
N VAL A 62 -4.09 -9.55 -1.58
CA VAL A 62 -2.83 -10.09 -1.07
C VAL A 62 -1.70 -9.56 -1.95
N THR A 63 -0.71 -8.92 -1.35
CA THR A 63 0.47 -8.44 -2.05
C THR A 63 1.75 -8.99 -1.43
N ALA A 64 2.79 -9.13 -2.25
CA ALA A 64 4.11 -9.53 -1.83
C ALA A 64 5.12 -8.61 -2.50
N GLU A 65 6.00 -8.00 -1.70
CA GLU A 65 6.96 -7.02 -2.17
C GLU A 65 8.36 -7.41 -1.69
N LEU A 66 9.33 -7.22 -2.58
CA LEU A 66 10.75 -7.36 -2.33
C LEU A 66 11.40 -6.01 -2.56
N GLY A 67 12.27 -5.61 -1.64
CA GLY A 67 13.01 -4.36 -1.77
C GLY A 67 14.48 -4.52 -1.46
N TYR A 68 15.29 -3.80 -2.22
CA TYR A 68 16.72 -3.63 -2.01
C TYR A 68 17.06 -2.15 -2.01
N ASN A 69 17.69 -1.72 -0.92
CA ASN A 69 18.17 -0.36 -0.74
C ASN A 69 19.69 -0.39 -0.50
N TYR A 70 20.42 0.43 -1.24
CA TYR A 70 21.81 0.75 -0.96
C TYR A 70 21.89 2.21 -0.53
N LYS A 71 22.45 2.47 0.63
CA LYS A 71 22.65 3.81 1.18
C LYS A 71 24.06 3.95 1.72
N ASN A 72 24.81 4.88 1.14
CA ASN A 72 26.11 5.30 1.64
C ASN A 72 26.07 6.81 1.86
N GLN A 73 26.24 7.25 3.11
CA GLN A 73 26.28 8.66 3.47
C GLN A 73 27.35 8.87 4.54
N ASN A 74 28.08 9.98 4.44
CA ASN A 74 29.18 10.28 5.35
C ASN A 74 28.71 10.97 6.65
N ASP A 75 27.65 11.76 6.59
CA ASP A 75 27.04 12.44 7.73
C ASP A 75 25.51 12.30 7.65
N PRO A 76 24.82 11.93 8.74
CA PRO A 76 23.36 11.75 8.72
C PRO A 76 22.56 13.06 8.78
N ALA A 77 23.14 14.17 9.23
CA ALA A 77 22.47 15.46 9.37
C ALA A 77 22.78 16.41 8.20
N PHE A 78 24.04 16.45 7.75
CA PHE A 78 24.50 17.31 6.65
C PHE A 78 25.43 16.55 5.69
N PRO A 79 24.90 15.60 4.90
CA PRO A 79 25.71 14.81 3.98
C PRO A 79 26.33 15.70 2.89
N ASN A 80 27.66 15.65 2.76
CA ASN A 80 28.39 16.30 1.66
C ASN A 80 28.84 15.29 0.59
N ARG A 81 28.75 13.99 0.90
CA ARG A 81 28.99 12.86 -0.01
C ARG A 81 28.02 11.74 0.35
N ALA A 82 26.97 11.58 -0.45
CA ALA A 82 25.99 10.52 -0.28
C ALA A 82 25.53 9.93 -1.60
N MET A 83 25.20 8.65 -1.59
CA MET A 83 24.52 7.94 -2.67
C MET A 83 23.48 7.02 -2.05
N GLU A 84 22.28 7.03 -2.63
CA GLU A 84 21.20 6.11 -2.29
C GLU A 84 20.59 5.56 -3.57
N ALA A 85 20.33 4.26 -3.59
CA ALA A 85 19.65 3.57 -4.67
C ALA A 85 18.63 2.61 -4.06
N ASP A 86 17.43 2.61 -4.62
CA ASP A 86 16.33 1.78 -4.14
C ASP A 86 15.69 1.05 -5.31
N VAL A 87 15.40 -0.23 -5.11
CA VAL A 87 14.75 -1.10 -6.08
C VAL A 87 13.68 -1.87 -5.35
N ILE A 88 12.44 -1.71 -5.80
CA ILE A 88 11.26 -2.40 -5.26
C ILE A 88 10.59 -3.15 -6.41
N THR A 89 10.17 -4.38 -6.14
CA THR A 89 9.42 -5.20 -7.09
C THR A 89 8.38 -6.03 -6.35
N GLY A 90 7.22 -6.25 -6.99
CA GLY A 90 6.06 -6.89 -6.37
C GLY A 90 4.76 -6.45 -7.01
#